data_AF-A0A3D3DEI2-F1
#
_entry.id   AF-A0A3D3DEI2-F1
#
_cell.length_a   1.000
_cell.length_b   1.000
_cell.length_c   1.000
_cell.angle_alpha   90.00
_cell.angle_beta   90.00
_cell.angle_gamma   90.00
#
_symmetry.space_group_name_H-M   'P 1'
#
loop_
_entity.id
_entity.type
_entity.pdbx_description
1 polymer ?
#
loop_
_entity_poly.entity_id
_entity_poly.type
_entity_poly.pdbx_seq_one_letter_code
_entity_poly.pdbx_strand_id
1 'polypeptide(L)'
;MLCNYIKFQYIFLIDFKMIPIFEKNKMPQIILPFFPEDIRLINSIVGFQKKDGIVYYFNGSMPIYQHPENDIKSFRLFTSQLVVNGNAKQIEIVKAFGVSVISVKRWVKRYRKEGAQGFFY
;
A
#
# COMPACT_ATOMS: atom_id res chain seq x y z
N MET A 1 -17.66 9.46 43.60
CA MET A 1 -18.54 10.63 43.36
C MET A 1 -17.90 11.45 42.26
N LEU A 2 -18.49 11.41 41.05
CA LEU A 2 -19.21 12.53 40.40
C LEU A 2 -18.24 13.56 39.80
N CYS A 3 -18.38 14.07 38.58
CA CYS A 3 -19.32 13.87 37.49
C CYS A 3 -18.78 14.72 36.31
N ASN A 4 -19.07 14.25 35.10
CA ASN A 4 -19.06 14.91 33.79
C ASN A 4 -19.12 16.44 33.77
N TYR A 5 -18.41 17.07 32.81
CA TYR A 5 -19.01 18.16 32.03
C TYR A 5 -18.53 18.12 30.57
N ILE A 6 -19.36 17.44 29.80
CA ILE A 6 -19.44 17.44 28.35
C ILE A 6 -19.79 18.88 27.91
N LYS A 7 -18.92 19.53 27.14
CA LYS A 7 -19.27 20.77 26.42
C LYS A 7 -19.78 20.38 25.03
N PHE A 8 -21.06 20.03 24.99
CA PHE A 8 -21.89 20.03 23.79
C PHE A 8 -22.24 21.51 23.50
N GLN A 9 -21.83 22.05 22.35
CA GLN A 9 -22.42 23.29 21.85
C GLN A 9 -22.44 23.25 20.30
N TYR A 10 -23.51 22.63 19.80
CA TYR A 10 -24.27 23.00 18.60
C TYR A 10 -23.53 23.31 17.28
N ILE A 11 -23.59 22.35 16.36
CA ILE A 11 -24.06 22.64 14.99
C ILE A 11 -25.21 21.66 14.70
N PHE A 12 -26.35 22.25 14.40
CA PHE A 12 -27.69 21.67 14.31
C PHE A 12 -27.93 21.10 12.90
N LEU A 13 -28.43 19.86 12.85
CA LEU A 13 -29.33 19.25 11.84
C LEU A 13 -28.94 19.25 10.35
N ILE A 14 -28.79 18.04 9.78
CA ILE A 14 -29.76 17.41 8.85
C ILE A 14 -29.35 15.93 8.62
N ASP A 15 -30.26 15.03 8.98
CA ASP A 15 -30.46 13.61 8.62
C ASP A 15 -29.32 12.75 8.03
N PHE A 16 -28.80 11.79 8.81
CA PHE A 16 -28.93 10.31 8.62
C PHE A 16 -27.84 9.54 9.38
N LYS A 17 -28.28 8.59 10.22
CA LYS A 17 -27.53 7.46 10.81
C LYS A 17 -26.52 7.76 11.94
N MET A 18 -26.92 7.46 13.18
CA MET A 18 -26.00 7.07 14.25
C MET A 18 -25.22 5.82 13.80
N ILE A 19 -23.96 6.01 13.40
CA ILE A 19 -23.01 4.90 13.27
C ILE A 19 -22.48 4.66 14.69
N PRO A 20 -22.66 3.46 15.28
CA PRO A 20 -22.12 3.19 16.61
C PRO A 20 -20.60 3.39 16.58
N ILE A 21 -20.05 4.04 17.62
CA ILE A 21 -18.62 4.37 17.83
C ILE A 21 -17.77 3.10 18.06
N PHE A 22 -18.24 1.94 17.61
CA PHE A 22 -17.53 0.68 17.63
C PHE A 22 -16.97 0.33 16.24
N GLU A 23 -16.34 1.29 15.55
CA GLU A 23 -15.19 0.91 14.74
C GLU A 23 -14.09 0.50 15.71
N LYS A 24 -14.16 -0.76 16.14
CA LYS A 24 -13.03 -1.52 16.67
C LYS A 24 -11.83 -1.09 15.85
N ASN A 25 -10.84 -0.43 16.48
CA ASN A 25 -9.55 -0.10 15.88
C ASN A 25 -8.97 -1.38 15.28
N LYS A 26 -9.35 -1.68 14.03
CA LYS A 26 -8.97 -2.88 13.33
C LYS A 26 -7.56 -2.56 12.92
N MET A 27 -6.61 -2.99 13.75
CA MET A 27 -5.19 -2.90 13.40
C MET A 27 -5.09 -3.37 11.96
N PRO A 28 -4.60 -2.52 11.03
CA PRO A 28 -4.52 -2.91 9.64
C PRO A 28 -3.57 -4.09 9.59
N GLN A 29 -4.12 -5.30 9.50
CA GLN A 29 -3.33 -6.52 9.42
C GLN A 29 -2.50 -6.41 8.14
N ILE A 30 -1.18 -6.44 8.31
CA ILE A 30 -0.26 -6.38 7.18
C ILE A 30 -0.35 -7.71 6.47
N ILE A 31 -0.96 -7.70 5.27
CA ILE A 31 -0.83 -8.80 4.32
C ILE A 31 0.54 -8.63 3.66
N LEU A 32 1.41 -9.61 3.83
CA LEU A 32 2.73 -9.63 3.22
C LEU A 32 2.61 -9.90 1.72
N PRO A 33 3.43 -9.24 0.89
CA PRO A 33 3.48 -9.56 -0.53
C PRO A 33 3.97 -10.99 -0.73
N PHE A 34 3.38 -11.69 -1.70
CA PHE A 34 3.84 -13.01 -2.12
C PHE A 34 4.82 -12.89 -3.29
N PHE A 35 6.00 -13.52 -3.17
CA PHE A 35 7.03 -13.53 -4.20
C PHE A 35 7.38 -14.98 -4.62
N PRO A 36 6.92 -15.45 -5.80
CA PRO A 36 7.28 -16.75 -6.32
C PRO A 36 8.68 -16.75 -6.94
N GLU A 37 9.28 -17.94 -7.06
CA GLU A 37 10.57 -18.13 -7.74
C GLU A 37 10.48 -18.03 -9.26
N ASP A 38 9.30 -18.32 -9.82
CA ASP A 38 9.01 -18.10 -11.24
C ASP A 38 8.80 -16.62 -11.54
N ILE A 39 9.07 -16.23 -12.80
CA ILE A 39 8.72 -14.90 -13.29
C ILE A 39 7.19 -14.75 -13.26
N ARG A 40 6.71 -13.68 -12.62
CA ARG A 40 5.32 -13.26 -12.69
C ARG A 40 5.16 -11.87 -13.27
N LEU A 41 4.13 -11.74 -14.08
CA LEU A 41 3.76 -10.48 -14.71
C LEU A 41 2.83 -9.68 -13.79
N ILE A 42 3.17 -8.42 -13.57
CA ILE A 42 2.27 -7.41 -13.00
C ILE A 42 1.26 -6.99 -14.09
N ASN A 43 1.76 -6.79 -15.31
CA ASN A 43 0.98 -6.52 -16.51
C ASN A 43 1.74 -7.06 -17.75
N SER A 44 1.32 -6.69 -18.96
CA SER A 44 1.92 -7.22 -20.19
C SER A 44 3.40 -6.87 -20.41
N ILE A 45 3.96 -5.91 -19.66
CA ILE A 45 5.32 -5.41 -19.85
C ILE A 45 6.14 -5.54 -18.55
N VAL A 46 5.54 -5.27 -17.39
CA VAL A 46 6.25 -5.28 -16.11
C VAL A 46 6.11 -6.64 -15.45
N GLY A 47 7.25 -7.23 -15.10
CA GLY A 47 7.34 -8.50 -14.38
C GLY A 47 8.21 -8.40 -13.12
N PHE A 48 8.13 -9.43 -12.28
CA PHE A 48 9.00 -9.61 -11.12
C PHE A 48 9.34 -11.08 -10.93
N GLN A 49 10.45 -11.35 -10.27
CA GLN A 49 10.92 -12.68 -9.93
C GLN A 49 11.66 -12.65 -8.60
N LYS A 50 11.46 -13.65 -7.75
CA LYS A 50 12.36 -13.87 -6.61
C LYS A 50 13.47 -14.85 -7.00
N LYS A 51 14.71 -14.49 -6.70
CA LYS A 51 15.86 -15.39 -6.81
C LYS A 51 16.84 -15.11 -5.67
N ASP A 52 17.28 -16.17 -4.99
CA ASP A 52 18.28 -16.09 -3.92
C ASP A 52 17.96 -15.05 -2.82
N GLY A 53 16.68 -14.96 -2.42
CA GLY A 53 16.22 -14.00 -1.40
C GLY A 53 16.11 -12.54 -1.89
N ILE A 54 16.35 -12.27 -3.17
CA ILE A 54 16.22 -10.96 -3.80
C ILE A 54 15.02 -10.97 -4.75
N VAL A 55 14.20 -9.93 -4.69
CA VAL A 55 13.11 -9.68 -5.62
C VAL A 55 13.60 -8.74 -6.71
N TYR A 56 13.58 -9.19 -7.95
CA TYR A 56 13.94 -8.44 -9.15
C TYR A 56 12.69 -7.99 -9.89
N TYR A 57 12.73 -6.80 -10.48
CA TYR A 57 11.68 -6.25 -11.32
C TYR A 57 12.21 -5.95 -12.71
N PHE A 58 11.37 -6.20 -13.71
CA PHE A 58 11.72 -6.11 -15.12
C PHE A 58 10.70 -5.27 -15.88
N ASN A 59 11.18 -4.50 -16.85
CA ASN A 59 10.37 -3.91 -17.92
C ASN A 59 10.77 -4.62 -19.22
N GLY A 60 9.90 -5.52 -19.71
CA GLY A 60 10.28 -6.51 -20.70
C GLY A 60 11.43 -7.37 -20.17
N SER A 61 12.54 -7.41 -20.92
CA SER A 61 13.75 -8.15 -20.53
C SER A 61 14.75 -7.33 -19.71
N MET A 62 14.49 -6.03 -19.50
CA MET A 62 15.44 -5.13 -18.83
C MET A 62 15.19 -5.10 -17.32
N PRO A 63 16.19 -5.42 -16.47
CA PRO A 63 16.06 -5.25 -15.03
C PRO A 63 16.02 -3.76 -14.67
N ILE A 64 15.05 -3.37 -13.84
CA ILE A 64 14.81 -1.95 -13.49
C ILE A 64 14.93 -1.68 -12.00
N TYR A 65 14.81 -2.70 -11.14
CA TYR A 65 14.95 -2.56 -9.69
C TYR A 65 15.14 -3.92 -9.02
N GLN A 66 15.72 -3.91 -7.81
CA GLN A 66 15.80 -5.07 -6.95
C GLN A 66 15.77 -4.66 -5.47
N HIS A 67 15.29 -5.56 -4.61
CA HIS A 67 15.40 -5.42 -3.15
C HIS A 67 15.40 -6.78 -2.46
N PRO A 68 15.93 -6.90 -1.23
CA PRO A 68 15.77 -8.11 -0.42
C PRO A 68 14.28 -8.44 -0.19
N GLU A 69 13.90 -9.71 -0.18
CA GLU A 69 12.48 -10.12 -0.03
C GLU A 69 11.84 -9.60 1.27
N ASN A 70 12.66 -9.40 2.31
CA ASN A 70 12.23 -8.90 3.62
C ASN A 70 12.19 -7.37 3.69
N ASP A 71 12.68 -6.65 2.68
CA ASP A 71 12.65 -5.18 2.63
C ASP A 71 11.30 -4.68 2.10
N ILE A 72 10.32 -4.68 2.99
CA ILE A 72 8.98 -4.20 2.71
C ILE A 72 8.95 -2.69 2.43
N LYS A 73 9.92 -1.90 2.92
CA LYS A 73 9.98 -0.46 2.65
C LYS A 73 10.31 -0.21 1.18
N SER A 74 11.34 -0.89 0.67
CA SER A 74 11.73 -0.84 -0.74
C SER A 74 10.63 -1.37 -1.66
N PHE A 75 9.96 -2.47 -1.29
CA PHE A 75 8.78 -2.97 -2.01
C PHE A 75 7.70 -1.88 -2.16
N ARG A 76 7.33 -1.22 -1.07
CA ARG A 76 6.27 -0.19 -1.07
C ARG A 76 6.68 1.05 -1.84
N LEU A 77 7.94 1.47 -1.72
CA LEU A 77 8.50 2.58 -2.48
C LEU A 77 8.40 2.28 -3.99
N PHE A 78 8.95 1.15 -4.42
CA PHE A 78 9.10 0.88 -5.84
C PHE A 78 7.76 0.62 -6.52
N THR A 79 6.86 -0.13 -5.90
CA THR A 79 5.51 -0.33 -6.42
C THR A 79 4.70 0.98 -6.48
N SER A 80 4.93 1.91 -5.55
CA SER A 80 4.33 3.25 -5.62
C SER A 80 4.89 4.06 -6.78
N GLN A 81 6.20 4.01 -6.99
CA GLN A 81 6.88 4.66 -8.11
C GLN A 81 6.39 4.12 -9.46
N LEU A 82 6.24 2.80 -9.62
CA LEU A 82 5.67 2.20 -10.83
C LEU A 82 4.29 2.78 -11.16
N VAL A 83 3.44 2.96 -10.14
CA VAL A 83 2.11 3.53 -10.33
C VAL A 83 2.15 5.02 -10.68
N VAL A 84 2.98 5.79 -9.99
CA VAL A 84 3.08 7.24 -10.22
C VAL A 84 3.67 7.55 -11.60
N ASN A 85 4.62 6.74 -12.05
CA ASN A 85 5.23 6.88 -13.38
C ASN A 85 4.36 6.30 -14.52
N GLY A 86 3.21 5.68 -14.20
CA GLY A 86 2.31 5.12 -15.20
C GLY A 86 2.70 3.75 -15.75
N ASN A 87 3.72 3.09 -15.19
CA ASN A 87 4.17 1.76 -15.61
C ASN A 87 3.24 0.63 -15.12
N ALA A 88 2.44 0.88 -14.08
CA ALA A 88 1.46 -0.07 -13.56
C ALA A 88 0.24 0.65 -12.98
N LYS A 89 -0.91 -0.03 -12.92
CA LYS A 89 -2.11 0.42 -12.21
C LYS A 89 -2.11 -0.12 -10.78
N GLN A 90 -2.74 0.60 -9.85
CA GLN A 90 -2.87 0.14 -8.46
C GLN A 90 -3.53 -1.25 -8.35
N ILE A 91 -4.51 -1.54 -9.20
CA ILE A 91 -5.20 -2.84 -9.24
C ILE A 91 -4.29 -3.97 -9.73
N GLU A 92 -3.30 -3.67 -10.58
CA GLU A 92 -2.31 -4.65 -11.05
C GLU A 92 -1.38 -5.05 -9.90
N ILE A 93 -0.93 -4.07 -9.10
CA ILE A 93 -0.13 -4.34 -7.89
C ILE A 93 -0.91 -5.19 -6.88
N VAL A 94 -2.18 -4.86 -6.64
CA VAL A 94 -3.05 -5.64 -5.74
C VAL A 94 -3.16 -7.09 -6.19
N LYS A 95 -3.42 -7.32 -7.48
CA LYS A 95 -3.57 -8.67 -8.04
C LYS A 95 -2.26 -9.45 -8.05
N ALA A 96 -1.16 -8.80 -8.42
CA ALA A 96 0.15 -9.45 -8.54
C ALA A 96 0.72 -9.91 -7.20
N PHE A 97 0.59 -9.07 -6.15
CA PHE A 97 1.22 -9.31 -4.85
C PHE A 97 0.26 -9.77 -3.75
N GLY A 98 -1.05 -9.81 -4.01
CA GLY A 98 -2.06 -10.22 -3.02
C GLY A 98 -2.24 -9.22 -1.87
N VAL A 99 -1.80 -7.97 -2.03
CA VAL A 99 -1.87 -6.93 -1.00
C VAL A 99 -3.21 -6.18 -1.04
N SER A 100 -3.62 -5.56 0.08
CA SER A 100 -4.89 -4.84 0.13
C SER A 100 -4.90 -3.57 -0.73
N VAL A 101 -6.05 -3.26 -1.35
CA VAL A 101 -6.28 -2.02 -2.10
C VAL A 101 -6.03 -0.78 -1.24
N ILE A 102 -6.43 -0.83 0.04
CA ILE A 102 -6.26 0.27 1.00
C ILE A 102 -4.78 0.54 1.22
N SER A 103 -3.96 -0.51 1.37
CA SER A 103 -2.52 -0.38 1.55
C SER A 103 -1.87 0.30 0.33
N VAL A 104 -2.17 -0.17 -0.88
CA VAL A 104 -1.61 0.40 -2.12
C VAL A 104 -1.99 1.87 -2.27
N LYS A 105 -3.26 2.24 -2.02
CA LYS A 105 -3.70 3.65 -2.02
C LYS A 105 -2.89 4.52 -1.05
N ARG A 106 -2.63 4.02 0.17
CA ARG A 106 -1.85 4.74 1.19
C ARG A 106 -0.39 4.93 0.76
N TRP A 107 0.25 3.90 0.22
CA TRP A 107 1.64 3.98 -0.25
C TRP A 107 1.79 4.96 -1.41
N VAL A 108 0.92 4.87 -2.42
CA VAL A 108 0.91 5.79 -3.57
C VAL A 108 0.67 7.23 -3.13
N LYS A 109 -0.28 7.46 -2.21
CA LYS A 109 -0.53 8.80 -1.64
C LYS A 109 0.71 9.33 -0.93
N ARG A 110 1.40 8.49 -0.14
CA ARG A 110 2.62 8.89 0.56
C ARG A 110 3.73 9.24 -0.42
N TYR A 111 3.99 8.39 -1.42
CA TYR A 111 5.01 8.65 -2.44
C TYR A 111 4.77 9.96 -3.19
N ARG A 112 3.52 10.28 -3.55
CA ARG A 112 3.19 11.56 -4.20
C ARG A 112 3.48 12.79 -3.34
N LYS A 113 3.42 12.66 -2.01
CA LYS A 113 3.59 13.77 -1.07
C LYS A 113 5.04 13.92 -0.61
N GLU A 114 5.71 12.80 -0.34
CA GLU A 114 6.98 12.75 0.40
C GLU A 114 8.10 12.07 -0.42
N GLY A 115 7.79 11.59 -1.63
CA GLY A 115 8.74 10.87 -2.48
C GLY A 115 9.29 9.62 -1.80
N ALA A 116 10.58 9.37 -2.01
CA ALA A 116 11.29 8.26 -1.38
C ALA A 116 11.42 8.43 0.14
N GLN A 117 11.53 9.66 0.62
CA GLN A 117 11.80 9.93 2.03
C GLN A 117 10.70 9.41 2.95
N GLY A 118 9.43 9.45 2.53
CA GLY A 118 8.30 8.97 3.33
C GLY A 118 8.29 7.46 3.63
N PHE A 119 9.21 6.68 3.05
CA PHE A 119 9.35 5.25 3.34
C PHE A 119 10.52 4.92 4.28
N PHE A 120 11.51 5.81 4.38
CA PHE A 120 12.77 5.53 5.07
C PHE A 120 13.02 6.42 6.29
N TYR A 121 12.43 7.62 6.33
CA TYR A 121 12.48 8.56 7.45
C TYR A 121 11.12 8.62 8.15
#